data_AF-A0A127AAV9-F1
#
_entry.id   AF-A0A127AAV9-F1
#
_cell.length_a   1.000
_cell.length_b   1.000
_cell.length_c   1.000
_cell.angle_alpha   90.00
_cell.angle_beta   90.00
_cell.angle_gamma   90.00
#
_symmetry.space_group_name_H-M   'P 1'
#
loop_
_entity.id
_entity.type
_entity.pdbx_description
1 polymer ?
#
loop_
_entity_poly.entity_id
_entity_poly.type
_entity_poly.pdbx_seq_one_letter_code
_entity_poly.pdbx_strand_id
1 'polypeptide(L)'
;MIRVLHKTMAAAAGAALALACAACAPAAPTAQTAQAPSATPTPSWTASLSGGDHAQAQSAPPLPVPSWDAASEQGAKDTAAKAMALFARPRVDQRQWITDLAPMLSPAYRTEAEYINPARVPVSRVLSGPALQASSGDPMTVKAVFTTDAGEWAVLLHRTAAAQPWLVQDIATEDA
;
A
#
# COMPACT_ATOMS: atom_id res chain seq x y z
N MET A 1 31.07 -36.11 -2.04
CA MET A 1 31.51 -36.92 -3.20
C MET A 1 30.30 -37.75 -3.60
N ILE A 2 29.53 -37.41 -4.64
CA ILE A 2 29.77 -37.75 -6.05
C ILE A 2 29.02 -36.73 -6.94
N ARG A 3 29.68 -36.30 -8.02
CA ARG A 3 29.23 -35.36 -9.06
C ARG A 3 28.51 -36.10 -10.20
N VAL A 4 27.50 -35.48 -10.81
CA VAL A 4 27.09 -35.66 -12.23
C VAL A 4 26.58 -34.29 -12.69
N LEU A 5 27.37 -33.38 -13.27
CA LEU A 5 28.00 -33.29 -14.60
C LEU A 5 27.02 -33.24 -15.79
N HIS A 6 26.68 -31.99 -16.14
CA HIS A 6 26.55 -31.33 -17.45
C HIS A 6 25.87 -32.06 -18.62
N LYS A 7 24.87 -31.37 -19.19
CA LYS A 7 24.63 -31.41 -20.62
C LYS A 7 24.60 -29.99 -21.19
N THR A 8 25.76 -29.57 -21.70
CA THR A 8 25.92 -28.46 -22.63
C THR A 8 25.40 -28.87 -24.02
N MET A 9 24.61 -28.02 -24.67
CA MET A 9 24.49 -28.00 -26.14
C MET A 9 24.44 -26.55 -26.64
N ALA A 10 25.03 -26.38 -27.82
CA ALA A 10 25.75 -25.20 -28.27
C ALA A 10 24.94 -24.22 -29.14
N ALA A 11 25.60 -23.08 -29.37
CA ALA A 11 25.27 -21.89 -30.14
C ALA A 11 24.73 -22.09 -31.58
N ALA A 12 24.03 -21.06 -32.05
CA ALA A 12 24.03 -20.66 -33.46
C ALA A 12 24.00 -19.13 -33.57
N ALA A 13 24.90 -18.59 -34.40
CA ALA A 13 25.15 -17.19 -34.67
C ALA A 13 24.54 -16.75 -36.02
N GLY A 14 24.38 -15.44 -36.20
CA GLY A 14 24.16 -14.77 -37.50
C GLY A 14 22.78 -14.13 -37.61
N ALA A 15 22.58 -12.95 -38.22
CA ALA A 15 23.48 -11.99 -38.86
C ALA A 15 22.77 -10.62 -38.90
N ALA A 16 23.54 -9.54 -38.90
CA ALA A 16 23.04 -8.18 -39.09
C ALA A 16 22.53 -7.93 -40.52
N LEU A 17 21.46 -7.15 -40.66
CA LEU A 17 21.19 -6.35 -41.86
C LEU A 17 20.85 -4.92 -41.44
N ALA A 18 21.49 -3.97 -42.11
CA ALA A 18 21.42 -2.55 -41.86
C ALA A 18 20.85 -1.81 -43.10
N LEU A 19 20.52 -0.53 -42.90
CA LEU A 19 20.21 0.55 -43.88
C LEU A 19 18.79 0.54 -44.54
N ALA A 20 18.09 1.66 -44.76
CA ALA A 20 18.26 3.08 -44.44
C ALA A 20 17.03 3.94 -44.87
N CYS A 21 16.91 5.13 -44.25
CA CYS A 21 16.46 6.45 -44.76
C CYS A 21 14.99 6.77 -45.17
N ALA A 22 14.38 7.71 -44.41
CA ALA A 22 13.82 9.01 -44.86
C ALA A 22 13.26 9.76 -43.60
N ALA A 23 13.87 10.81 -43.02
CA ALA A 23 14.21 12.18 -43.45
C ALA A 23 13.09 13.24 -43.21
N CYS A 24 13.42 14.23 -42.36
CA CYS A 24 12.86 15.59 -42.11
C CYS A 24 11.46 15.72 -41.47
N ALA A 25 11.21 16.64 -40.52
CA ALA A 25 11.82 17.96 -40.29
C ALA A 25 11.76 18.41 -38.81
N PRO A 26 12.59 19.40 -38.39
CA PRO A 26 12.53 20.03 -37.07
C PRO A 26 11.48 21.15 -37.02
N ALA A 27 10.56 21.09 -36.05
CA ALA A 27 9.73 22.23 -35.67
C ALA A 27 10.52 23.16 -34.74
N ALA A 28 10.52 24.44 -35.07
CA ALA A 28 11.27 25.50 -34.40
C ALA A 28 10.95 25.63 -32.91
N PRO A 29 11.91 26.09 -32.07
CA PRO A 29 11.62 26.48 -30.71
C PRO A 29 10.80 27.76 -30.70
N THR A 30 9.53 27.68 -30.27
CA THR A 30 8.81 28.85 -29.77
C THR A 30 9.57 29.38 -28.55
N ALA A 31 10.09 30.59 -28.67
CA ALA A 31 10.49 31.41 -27.55
C ALA A 31 9.31 31.53 -26.59
N GLN A 32 9.37 30.84 -25.44
CA GLN A 32 8.51 31.15 -24.31
C GLN A 32 9.24 32.16 -23.44
N THR A 33 8.66 33.34 -23.46
CA THR A 33 8.94 34.52 -22.65
C THR A 33 9.16 34.13 -21.19
N ALA A 34 10.22 34.68 -20.59
CA ALA A 34 10.48 34.61 -19.17
C ALA A 34 9.25 35.02 -18.36
N GLN A 35 8.66 34.07 -17.62
CA GLN A 35 7.74 34.38 -16.55
C GLN A 35 8.54 34.53 -15.26
N ALA A 36 8.50 35.76 -14.73
CA ALA A 36 9.07 36.13 -13.44
C ALA A 36 8.60 35.19 -12.33
N PRO A 37 9.42 34.98 -11.27
CA PRO A 37 8.98 34.22 -10.11
C PRO A 37 7.72 34.87 -9.53
N SER A 38 6.63 34.10 -9.49
CA SER A 38 5.45 34.47 -8.70
C SER A 38 5.87 34.47 -7.24
N ALA A 39 5.86 35.65 -6.63
CA ALA A 39 6.08 35.82 -5.21
C ALA A 39 5.12 34.92 -4.43
N THR A 40 5.68 34.08 -3.56
CA THR A 40 4.95 33.35 -2.55
C THR A 40 4.12 34.34 -1.73
N PRO A 41 2.79 34.19 -1.59
CA PRO A 41 2.06 34.97 -0.60
C PRO A 41 2.52 34.48 0.77
N THR A 42 3.34 35.29 1.43
CA THR A 42 3.60 35.19 2.86
C THR A 42 2.24 35.31 3.55
N PRO A 43 1.78 34.33 4.36
CA PRO A 43 0.63 34.57 5.21
C PRO A 43 1.04 35.62 6.24
N SER A 44 0.65 36.87 6.02
CA SER A 44 0.66 37.92 7.03
C SER A 44 -0.40 37.56 8.06
N TRP A 45 0.01 36.78 9.06
CA TRP A 45 -0.71 36.71 10.33
C TRP A 45 -0.59 38.08 10.99
N THR A 46 -1.46 39.00 10.57
CA THR A 46 -1.70 40.22 11.32
C THR A 46 -2.44 39.79 12.58
N ALA A 47 -1.70 39.67 13.69
CA ALA A 47 -2.31 39.57 14.99
C ALA A 47 -3.04 40.90 15.25
N SER A 48 -4.33 40.96 14.89
CA SER A 48 -5.22 42.03 15.31
C SER A 48 -5.41 41.89 16.82
N LEU A 49 -4.60 42.64 17.57
CA LEU A 49 -4.87 42.97 18.97
C LEU A 49 -6.08 43.91 18.98
N SER A 50 -7.28 43.34 18.86
CA SER A 50 -8.52 44.02 19.24
C SER A 50 -9.03 43.32 20.49
N GLY A 51 -8.97 44.05 21.60
CA GLY A 51 -9.51 43.62 22.88
C GLY A 51 -11.01 43.32 22.75
N GLY A 52 -11.36 42.10 23.10
CA GLY A 52 -12.71 41.61 23.32
C GLY A 52 -12.59 40.32 24.10
N ASP A 53 -13.36 40.20 25.18
CA ASP A 53 -13.44 39.04 26.07
C ASP A 53 -13.73 37.74 25.32
N HIS A 54 -12.69 37.13 24.73
CA HIS A 54 -12.76 35.79 24.20
C HIS A 54 -12.56 34.82 25.36
N ALA A 55 -13.68 34.32 25.87
CA ALA A 55 -13.71 33.15 26.74
C ALA A 55 -12.73 32.09 26.20
N GLN A 56 -11.72 31.78 27.00
CA GLN A 56 -10.66 30.86 26.64
C GLN A 56 -11.30 29.55 26.20
N ALA A 57 -11.19 29.20 24.91
CA ALA A 57 -11.65 27.92 24.41
C ALA A 57 -10.96 26.84 25.24
N GLN A 58 -11.75 26.04 25.95
CA GLN A 58 -11.23 24.94 26.76
C GLN A 58 -10.43 24.03 25.82
N SER A 59 -9.13 23.90 26.10
CA SER A 59 -8.24 23.06 25.30
C SER A 59 -8.79 21.64 25.27
N ALA A 60 -8.95 21.07 24.08
CA ALA A 60 -9.38 19.68 23.95
C ALA A 60 -8.42 18.76 24.74
N PRO A 61 -8.92 17.70 25.39
CA PRO A 61 -8.06 16.75 26.07
C PRO A 61 -7.05 16.15 25.08
N PRO A 62 -5.81 15.88 25.51
CA PRO A 62 -4.79 15.29 24.66
C PRO A 62 -5.23 13.91 24.15
N LEU A 63 -4.94 13.64 22.88
CA LEU A 63 -5.21 12.33 22.28
C LEU A 63 -4.36 11.24 22.97
N PRO A 64 -4.88 10.01 23.12
CA PRO A 64 -4.10 8.90 23.66
C PRO A 64 -2.87 8.63 22.80
N VAL A 65 -1.72 8.42 23.45
CA VAL A 65 -0.51 7.97 22.76
C VAL A 65 -0.71 6.54 22.26
N PRO A 66 -0.35 6.21 21.02
CA PRO A 66 -0.47 4.84 20.54
C PRO A 66 0.44 3.88 21.29
N SER A 67 -0.17 2.85 21.89
CA SER A 67 0.50 1.74 22.55
C SER A 67 0.24 0.42 21.81
N TRP A 68 1.21 -0.49 21.86
CA TRP A 68 1.02 -1.88 21.45
C TRP A 68 0.54 -2.71 22.65
N ASP A 69 -0.72 -2.54 23.02
CA ASP A 69 -1.38 -3.30 24.10
C ASP A 69 -2.22 -4.48 23.56
N ALA A 70 -2.79 -5.27 24.47
CA ALA A 70 -3.58 -6.45 24.13
C ALA A 70 -4.82 -6.13 23.26
N ALA A 71 -5.44 -4.96 23.44
CA ALA A 71 -6.60 -4.55 22.65
C ALA A 71 -6.18 -4.18 21.22
N SER A 72 -5.07 -3.44 21.09
CA SER A 72 -4.44 -3.13 19.81
C SER A 72 -4.05 -4.40 19.05
N GLU A 73 -3.42 -5.35 19.74
CA GLU A 73 -3.02 -6.65 19.19
C GLU A 73 -4.23 -7.44 18.69
N GLN A 74 -5.29 -7.54 19.50
CA GLN A 74 -6.50 -8.25 19.12
C GLN A 74 -7.19 -7.60 17.92
N GLY A 75 -7.32 -6.26 17.92
CA GLY A 75 -7.91 -5.53 16.81
C GLY A 75 -7.15 -5.74 15.48
N ALA A 76 -5.82 -5.84 15.54
CA ALA A 76 -5.01 -6.18 14.38
C ALA A 76 -5.29 -7.62 13.90
N LYS A 77 -5.34 -8.60 14.81
CA LYS A 77 -5.67 -10.01 14.46
C LYS A 77 -7.03 -10.12 13.80
N ASP A 78 -8.05 -9.50 14.39
CA ASP A 78 -9.43 -9.55 13.88
C ASP A 78 -9.54 -8.92 12.50
N THR A 79 -8.89 -7.76 12.31
CA THR A 79 -8.87 -7.05 11.02
C THR A 79 -8.16 -7.88 9.95
N ALA A 80 -6.97 -8.41 10.26
CA ALA A 80 -6.20 -9.25 9.34
C ALA A 80 -6.97 -10.53 8.98
N ALA A 81 -7.53 -11.23 9.96
CA ALA A 81 -8.25 -12.49 9.75
C ALA A 81 -9.47 -12.28 8.85
N LYS A 82 -10.26 -11.23 9.11
CA LYS A 82 -11.41 -10.89 8.28
C LYS A 82 -11.00 -10.46 6.88
N ALA A 83 -9.95 -9.65 6.73
CA ALA A 83 -9.43 -9.26 5.42
C ALA A 83 -8.97 -10.46 4.60
N MET A 84 -8.14 -11.34 5.18
CA MET A 84 -7.65 -12.54 4.49
C MET A 84 -8.79 -13.50 4.12
N ALA A 85 -9.79 -13.67 5.00
CA ALA A 85 -10.96 -14.49 4.69
C ALA A 85 -11.79 -13.94 3.52
N LEU A 86 -11.92 -12.61 3.40
CA LEU A 86 -12.61 -11.98 2.27
C LEU A 86 -11.77 -12.03 0.98
N PHE A 87 -10.45 -11.85 1.11
CA PHE A 87 -9.47 -11.93 0.02
C PHE A 87 -9.45 -13.32 -0.63
N ALA A 88 -9.47 -14.39 0.18
CA ALA A 88 -9.44 -15.80 -0.21
C ALA A 88 -10.75 -16.34 -0.85
N ARG A 89 -11.50 -15.50 -1.57
CA ARG A 89 -12.78 -15.87 -2.21
C ARG A 89 -12.69 -15.80 -3.74
N PRO A 90 -11.93 -16.68 -4.41
CA PRO A 90 -11.67 -16.58 -5.85
C PRO A 90 -12.90 -16.82 -6.75
N ARG A 91 -14.02 -17.29 -6.17
CA ARG A 91 -15.28 -17.55 -6.88
C ARG A 91 -16.31 -16.43 -6.75
N VAL A 92 -16.01 -15.38 -5.99
CA VAL A 92 -16.89 -14.20 -5.85
C VAL A 92 -16.62 -13.24 -7.01
N ASP A 93 -17.68 -12.63 -7.53
CA ASP A 93 -17.57 -11.57 -8.56
C ASP A 93 -16.66 -10.43 -8.07
N GLN A 94 -15.85 -9.86 -8.96
CA GLN A 94 -14.87 -8.83 -8.62
C GLN A 94 -15.51 -7.64 -7.89
N ARG A 95 -16.67 -7.16 -8.36
CA ARG A 95 -17.34 -6.01 -7.76
C ARG A 95 -17.83 -6.31 -6.35
N GLN A 96 -18.40 -7.49 -6.13
CA GLN A 96 -18.80 -7.92 -4.78
C GLN A 96 -17.58 -8.11 -3.87
N TRP A 97 -16.53 -8.73 -4.40
CA TRP A 97 -15.29 -9.00 -3.67
C TRP A 97 -14.66 -7.70 -3.14
N ILE A 98 -14.51 -6.67 -3.99
CA ILE A 98 -13.97 -5.38 -3.57
C ILE A 98 -14.95 -4.61 -2.67
N THR A 99 -16.26 -4.71 -2.91
CA THR A 99 -17.27 -4.07 -2.04
C THR A 99 -17.18 -4.57 -0.60
N ASP A 100 -16.97 -5.87 -0.41
CA ASP A 100 -16.85 -6.47 0.92
C ASP A 100 -15.52 -6.10 1.61
N LEU A 101 -14.43 -6.02 0.83
CA LEU A 101 -13.10 -5.68 1.35
C LEU A 101 -12.93 -4.19 1.63
N ALA A 102 -13.49 -3.32 0.79
CA ALA A 102 -13.25 -1.88 0.79
C ALA A 102 -13.31 -1.21 2.18
N PRO A 103 -14.25 -1.55 3.10
CA PRO A 103 -14.34 -0.91 4.41
C PRO A 103 -13.08 -1.05 5.28
N MET A 104 -12.24 -2.05 5.02
CA MET A 104 -11.03 -2.33 5.79
C MET A 104 -9.74 -1.97 5.06
N LEU A 105 -9.81 -1.50 3.81
CA LEU A 105 -8.64 -1.09 3.04
C LEU A 105 -8.31 0.38 3.27
N SER A 106 -7.03 0.70 3.21
CA SER A 106 -6.59 2.08 3.07
C SER A 106 -7.07 2.68 1.74
N PRO A 107 -7.22 4.01 1.63
CA PRO A 107 -7.63 4.64 0.37
C PRO A 107 -6.71 4.29 -0.80
N ALA A 108 -5.40 4.20 -0.55
CA ALA A 108 -4.42 3.82 -1.55
C ALA A 108 -4.63 2.37 -2.00
N TYR A 109 -4.67 1.43 -1.06
CA TYR A 109 -4.82 0.01 -1.39
C TYR A 109 -6.19 -0.32 -2.00
N ARG A 110 -7.23 0.43 -1.63
CA ARG A 110 -8.55 0.30 -2.28
C ARG A 110 -8.46 0.56 -3.78
N THR A 111 -7.76 1.62 -4.18
CA THR A 111 -7.55 1.96 -5.60
C THR A 111 -6.83 0.82 -6.33
N GLU A 112 -5.78 0.26 -5.73
CA GLU A 112 -5.04 -0.86 -6.32
C GLU A 112 -5.90 -2.13 -6.42
N ALA A 113 -6.67 -2.42 -5.37
CA ALA A 113 -7.50 -3.61 -5.28
C ALA A 113 -8.68 -3.62 -6.28
N GLU A 114 -9.08 -2.46 -6.83
CA GLU A 114 -10.05 -2.38 -7.93
C GLU A 114 -9.59 -3.11 -9.19
N TYR A 115 -8.27 -3.27 -9.39
CA TYR A 115 -7.70 -3.96 -10.54
C TYR A 115 -7.43 -5.45 -10.30
N ILE A 116 -7.63 -5.94 -9.07
CA ILE A 116 -7.42 -7.35 -8.73
C ILE A 116 -8.62 -8.16 -9.21
N ASN A 117 -8.38 -9.15 -10.07
CA ASN A 117 -9.38 -10.16 -10.40
C ASN A 117 -9.31 -11.31 -9.37
N PRO A 118 -10.34 -11.52 -8.53
CA PRO A 118 -10.30 -12.55 -7.49
C PRO A 118 -10.12 -13.97 -8.04
N ALA A 119 -10.58 -14.26 -9.26
CA ALA A 119 -10.39 -15.57 -9.89
C ALA A 119 -8.91 -15.87 -10.24
N ARG A 120 -8.03 -14.87 -10.17
CA ARG A 120 -6.58 -15.00 -10.39
C ARG A 120 -5.77 -15.00 -9.09
N VAL A 121 -6.40 -14.73 -7.95
CA VAL A 121 -5.76 -14.85 -6.64
C VAL A 121 -5.59 -16.34 -6.33
N PRO A 122 -4.37 -16.83 -6.05
CA PRO A 122 -4.13 -18.26 -5.87
C PRO A 122 -4.65 -18.78 -4.52
N VAL A 123 -4.85 -17.89 -3.55
CA VAL A 123 -5.37 -18.23 -2.22
C VAL A 123 -6.85 -18.56 -2.30
N SER A 124 -7.23 -19.77 -1.85
CA SER A 124 -8.64 -20.15 -1.71
C SER A 124 -9.02 -20.62 -0.30
N ARG A 125 -8.02 -20.87 0.55
CA ARG A 125 -8.23 -21.32 1.93
C ARG A 125 -7.09 -20.88 2.85
N VAL A 126 -7.47 -20.30 3.98
CA VAL A 126 -6.57 -20.05 5.12
C VAL A 126 -6.42 -21.34 5.93
N LEU A 127 -5.19 -21.76 6.19
CA LEU A 127 -4.88 -22.96 6.97
C LEU A 127 -4.57 -22.63 8.43
N SER A 128 -3.87 -21.52 8.68
CA SER A 128 -3.53 -21.04 10.03
C SER A 128 -3.16 -19.55 10.02
N GLY A 129 -3.02 -18.97 11.21
CA GLY A 129 -2.72 -17.54 11.42
C GLY A 129 -3.94 -16.73 11.90
N PRO A 130 -3.79 -15.41 12.09
CA PRO A 130 -2.57 -14.63 11.85
C PRO A 130 -1.50 -14.82 12.93
N ALA A 131 -0.24 -14.98 12.53
CA ALA A 131 0.93 -14.72 13.37
C ALA A 131 1.37 -13.27 13.18
N LEU A 132 1.35 -12.46 14.25
CA LEU A 132 1.72 -11.05 14.15
C LEU A 132 3.24 -10.88 14.24
N GLN A 133 3.78 -10.12 13.29
CA GLN A 133 5.13 -9.59 13.27
C GLN A 133 5.03 -8.08 13.46
N ALA A 134 5.06 -7.63 14.71
CA ALA A 134 5.07 -6.21 15.03
C ALA A 134 6.44 -5.61 14.65
N SER A 135 6.43 -4.41 14.05
CA SER A 135 7.68 -3.68 13.83
C SER A 135 8.19 -3.22 15.20
N SER A 136 9.40 -3.64 15.58
CA SER A 136 10.01 -3.25 16.84
C SER A 136 10.02 -1.72 16.98
N GLY A 137 9.24 -1.21 17.95
CA GLY A 137 9.14 0.23 18.22
C GLY A 137 8.08 1.00 17.43
N ASP A 138 7.34 0.37 16.52
CA ASP A 138 6.22 1.00 15.81
C ASP A 138 4.86 0.41 16.26
N PRO A 139 4.12 1.10 17.15
CA PRO A 139 2.79 0.65 17.59
C PRO A 139 1.71 0.87 16.52
N MET A 140 2.03 1.46 15.37
CA MET A 140 1.10 1.88 14.34
C MET A 140 1.09 0.95 13.13
N THR A 141 2.07 0.07 13.01
CA THR A 141 2.23 -0.83 11.85
C THR A 141 2.53 -2.25 12.31
N VAL A 142 1.81 -3.21 11.75
CA VAL A 142 2.02 -4.64 12.04
C VAL A 142 1.79 -5.46 10.78
N LYS A 143 2.59 -6.50 10.61
CA LYS A 143 2.40 -7.49 9.56
C LYS A 143 1.76 -8.74 10.17
N ALA A 144 0.72 -9.27 9.55
CA ALA A 144 0.01 -10.47 9.98
C ALA A 144 0.21 -11.58 8.96
N VAL A 145 0.92 -12.64 9.33
CA VAL A 145 1.29 -13.75 8.43
C VAL A 145 0.31 -14.92 8.58
N PHE A 146 -0.07 -15.50 7.45
CA PHE A 146 -0.99 -16.62 7.32
C PHE A 146 -0.33 -17.74 6.52
N THR A 147 -0.54 -18.98 6.94
CA THR A 147 -0.33 -20.12 6.06
C THR A 147 -1.61 -20.37 5.27
N THR A 148 -1.50 -20.45 3.95
CA THR A 148 -2.63 -20.69 3.03
C THR A 148 -2.40 -21.94 2.18
N ASP A 149 -3.40 -22.33 1.40
CA ASP A 149 -3.26 -23.36 0.38
C ASP A 149 -2.34 -22.95 -0.80
N ALA A 150 -1.94 -21.68 -0.87
CA ALA A 150 -1.04 -21.12 -1.88
C ALA A 150 0.28 -20.58 -1.26
N GLY A 151 0.72 -21.12 -0.13
CA GLY A 151 1.94 -20.70 0.57
C GLY A 151 1.69 -19.65 1.65
N GLU A 152 2.75 -18.97 2.08
CA GLU A 152 2.66 -17.91 3.09
C GLU A 152 2.25 -16.59 2.48
N TRP A 153 1.28 -15.95 3.13
CA TRP A 153 0.75 -14.64 2.74
C TRP A 153 0.73 -13.72 3.94
N ALA A 154 0.93 -12.43 3.70
CA ALA A 154 0.93 -11.41 4.72
C ALA A 154 -0.13 -10.36 4.45
N VAL A 155 -0.72 -9.85 5.53
CA VAL A 155 -1.54 -8.63 5.54
C VAL A 155 -0.77 -7.56 6.27
N LEU A 156 -0.44 -6.46 5.57
CA LEU A 156 0.16 -5.28 6.19
C LEU A 156 -0.95 -4.38 6.73
N LEU A 157 -0.90 -4.04 8.02
CA LEU A 157 -1.87 -3.20 8.68
C LEU A 157 -1.23 -1.91 9.19
N HIS A 158 -1.97 -0.81 9.09
CA HIS A 158 -1.59 0.47 9.67
C HIS A 158 -2.80 1.19 10.28
N ARG A 159 -2.59 1.93 11.37
CA ARG A 159 -3.58 2.84 11.98
C ARG A 159 -2.96 4.22 12.13
N THR A 160 -3.78 5.27 12.15
CA THR A 160 -3.29 6.67 12.22
C THR A 160 -3.26 7.28 13.62
N ALA A 161 -3.99 6.69 14.58
CA ALA A 161 -3.88 6.99 16.01
C ALA A 161 -4.30 5.77 16.86
N ALA A 162 -4.11 5.84 18.18
CA ALA A 162 -4.38 4.75 19.12
C ALA A 162 -5.81 4.19 19.02
N ALA A 163 -6.80 5.08 18.89
CA ALA A 163 -8.22 4.75 18.83
C ALA A 163 -8.76 4.60 17.39
N GLN A 164 -7.90 4.70 16.39
CA GLN A 164 -8.31 4.56 14.99
C GLN A 164 -8.29 3.09 14.57
N PRO A 165 -9.20 2.69 13.67
CA PRO A 165 -9.23 1.32 13.18
C PRO A 165 -7.94 0.96 12.45
N TRP A 166 -7.57 -0.32 12.51
CA TRP A 166 -6.56 -0.88 11.63
C TRP A 166 -7.08 -0.90 10.19
N LEU A 167 -6.28 -0.43 9.26
CA LEU A 167 -6.54 -0.48 7.84
C LEU A 167 -5.48 -1.32 7.14
N VAL A 168 -5.93 -2.17 6.22
CA VAL A 168 -5.08 -2.97 5.34
C VAL A 168 -4.40 -2.06 4.34
N GLN A 169 -3.08 -2.07 4.36
CA GLN A 169 -2.23 -1.36 3.41
C GLN A 169 -1.85 -2.23 2.22
N ASP A 170 -1.72 -3.55 2.44
CA ASP A 170 -1.37 -4.50 1.39
C ASP A 170 -1.70 -5.94 1.80
N ILE A 171 -1.89 -6.82 0.80
CA ILE A 171 -2.01 -8.28 0.94
C ILE A 171 -1.20 -8.94 -0.17
N ALA A 172 -0.11 -9.62 0.20
CA ALA A 172 0.85 -10.20 -0.73
C ALA A 172 1.46 -11.51 -0.20
N THR A 173 2.18 -12.23 -1.06
CA THR A 173 3.04 -13.34 -0.63
C THR A 173 4.22 -12.79 0.18
N GLU A 174 4.73 -13.52 1.18
CA GLU A 174 5.91 -13.08 1.95
C GLU A 174 7.18 -12.92 1.09
N ASP A 175 7.25 -13.58 -0.08
CA ASP A 175 8.38 -13.53 -1.01
C ASP A 175 8.26 -12.46 -2.12
N ALA A 176 7.24 -11.57 -2.04
CA ALA A 176 6.94 -10.58 -3.08
C ALA A 176 7.85 -9.35 -3.07
#